data_AF-A0A316SPX8-F1
#
_entry.id   AF-A0A316SPX8-F1
#
_cell.length_a   1.000
_cell.length_b   1.000
_cell.length_c   1.000
_cell.angle_alpha   90.00
_cell.angle_beta   90.00
_cell.angle_gamma   90.00
#
_symmetry.space_group_name_H-M   'P 1'
#
loop_
_entity.id
_entity.type
_entity.pdbx_description
1 polymer ?
#
loop_
_entity_poly.entity_id
_entity_poly.type
_entity_poly.pdbx_seq_one_letter_code
_entity_poly.pdbx_strand_id
1 'polypeptide(L)'
;MLNLLSFADVELTFGEAALYSVIGFVLIIVVLAVMALLIALLNYLTKKALKKQPAGKPQEDSTPAPGSCGSVKLFDVPDKEAAMIMAIVADELETPLNELKFVSIKEKKENKD
;
A
#
# COMPACT_ATOMS: atom_id res chain seq x y z
N MET A 1 -30.55 -9.71 -26.11
CA MET A 1 -31.08 -9.88 -24.74
C MET A 1 -31.81 -11.24 -24.63
N LEU A 2 -31.16 -12.34 -25.04
CA LEU A 2 -31.88 -13.61 -25.30
C LEU A 2 -31.01 -14.86 -25.16
N ASN A 3 -30.21 -14.95 -24.08
CA ASN A 3 -29.52 -16.21 -23.76
C ASN A 3 -29.28 -16.45 -22.25
N LEU A 4 -29.91 -15.66 -21.37
CA LEU A 4 -29.75 -15.79 -19.92
C LEU A 4 -30.82 -16.71 -19.30
N LEU A 5 -31.98 -16.86 -19.95
CA LEU A 5 -33.08 -17.68 -19.45
C LEU A 5 -32.95 -19.15 -19.85
N SER A 6 -32.15 -19.48 -20.87
CA SER A 6 -31.95 -20.87 -21.31
C SER A 6 -31.16 -21.74 -20.32
N PHE A 7 -30.44 -21.14 -19.37
CA PHE A 7 -29.71 -21.86 -18.31
C PHE A 7 -30.53 -22.05 -17.03
N ALA A 8 -31.70 -21.43 -16.94
CA ALA A 8 -32.57 -21.51 -15.76
C ALA A 8 -33.42 -22.78 -15.73
N ASP A 9 -33.64 -23.43 -16.89
CA ASP A 9 -34.43 -24.66 -17.04
C ASP A 9 -33.59 -25.95 -16.88
N VAL A 10 -32.36 -25.87 -16.34
CA VAL A 10 -31.57 -27.06 -16.04
C VAL A 10 -32.06 -27.62 -14.69
N GLU A 11 -32.89 -28.66 -14.72
CA GLU A 11 -33.28 -29.45 -13.55
C GLU A 11 -32.08 -30.21 -12.98
N LEU A 12 -31.18 -29.50 -12.30
CA LEU A 12 -30.04 -30.10 -11.63
C LEU A 12 -30.54 -30.88 -10.41
N THR A 13 -30.40 -32.20 -10.46
CA THR A 13 -30.57 -33.02 -9.26
C THR A 13 -29.57 -32.59 -8.18
N PHE A 14 -29.92 -32.74 -6.91
CA PHE A 14 -29.07 -32.35 -5.78
C PHE A 14 -27.65 -32.93 -5.90
N GLY A 15 -27.52 -34.15 -6.44
CA GLY A 15 -26.23 -34.80 -6.67
C GLY A 15 -25.36 -34.13 -7.74
N GLU A 16 -25.97 -33.63 -8.83
CA GLU A 16 -25.24 -32.90 -9.85
C GLU A 16 -24.85 -31.51 -9.36
N ALA A 17 -25.74 -30.80 -8.67
CA ALA A 17 -25.44 -29.50 -8.07
C ALA A 17 -24.27 -29.59 -7.07
N ALA A 18 -24.26 -30.63 -6.23
CA ALA A 18 -23.15 -30.91 -5.32
C ALA A 18 -21.84 -31.17 -6.07
N LEU A 19 -21.89 -31.96 -7.16
CA LEU A 19 -20.71 -32.24 -7.97
C LEU A 19 -20.15 -30.98 -8.64
N TYR A 20 -21.01 -30.14 -9.23
CA TYR A 20 -20.61 -28.86 -9.81
C TYR A 20 -20.01 -27.91 -8.78
N SER A 21 -20.57 -27.88 -7.56
CA SER A 21 -20.02 -27.08 -6.46
C SER A 21 -18.60 -27.50 -6.10
N VAL A 22 -18.35 -28.81 -5.96
CA VAL A 22 -17.01 -29.34 -5.67
C VAL A 22 -16.04 -29.04 -6.79
N ILE A 23 -16.44 -29.24 -8.06
CA ILE A 23 -15.59 -28.93 -9.22
C ILE A 23 -15.25 -27.43 -9.27
N GLY A 24 -16.24 -26.55 -9.04
CA GLY A 24 -16.04 -25.11 -8.98
C GLY A 24 -15.09 -24.69 -7.85
N PHE A 25 -15.24 -25.29 -6.67
CA PHE A 25 -14.35 -25.03 -5.54
C PHE A 25 -12.91 -25.44 -5.84
N VAL A 26 -12.70 -26.64 -6.41
CA VAL A 26 -11.37 -27.10 -6.81
C VAL A 26 -10.77 -26.17 -7.86
N LEU A 27 -11.55 -25.72 -8.85
CA LEU A 27 -11.08 -24.79 -9.87
C LEU A 27 -10.60 -23.47 -9.25
N ILE A 28 -11.36 -22.89 -8.32
CA ILE A 28 -10.96 -21.67 -7.59
C ILE A 28 -9.62 -21.87 -6.87
N ILE A 29 -9.46 -22.99 -6.16
CA ILE A 29 -8.20 -23.30 -5.48
C ILE A 29 -7.03 -23.40 -6.47
N VAL A 30 -7.22 -24.04 -7.62
CA VAL A 30 -6.19 -24.14 -8.65
C VAL A 30 -5.84 -22.77 -9.21
N VAL A 31 -6.82 -21.91 -9.51
CA VAL A 31 -6.57 -20.56 -10.02
C VAL A 31 -5.82 -19.71 -9.02
N LEU A 32 -6.21 -19.73 -7.74
CA LEU A 32 -5.51 -19.03 -6.67
C LEU A 32 -4.09 -19.57 -6.49
N ALA A 33 -3.90 -20.89 -6.56
CA ALA A 33 -2.58 -21.51 -6.48
C ALA A 33 -1.68 -21.09 -7.64
N VAL A 34 -2.19 -21.04 -8.87
CA VAL A 34 -1.43 -20.57 -10.04
C VAL A 34 -1.01 -19.10 -9.85
N MET A 35 -1.94 -18.21 -9.43
CA MET A 35 -1.59 -16.82 -9.12
C MET A 35 -0.52 -16.72 -8.04
N ALA A 36 -0.65 -17.49 -6.94
CA ALA A 36 0.35 -17.53 -5.88
C ALA A 36 1.70 -18.05 -6.37
N LEU A 37 1.71 -19.04 -7.27
CA LEU A 37 2.93 -19.60 -7.85
C LEU A 37 3.64 -18.58 -8.75
N LEU A 38 2.90 -17.79 -9.54
CA LEU A 38 3.47 -16.70 -10.33
C LEU A 38 4.17 -15.67 -9.43
N ILE A 39 3.53 -15.25 -8.34
CA ILE A 39 4.13 -14.32 -7.36
C ILE A 39 5.35 -14.96 -6.68
N ALA A 40 5.26 -16.23 -6.30
CA ALA A 40 6.36 -16.97 -5.69
C ALA A 40 7.55 -17.11 -6.64
N LEU A 41 7.32 -17.29 -7.94
CA LEU A 41 8.35 -17.37 -8.95
C LEU A 41 9.06 -16.02 -9.12
N LEU A 42 8.31 -14.91 -9.21
CA LEU A 42 8.89 -13.56 -9.20
C LEU A 42 9.71 -13.28 -7.94
N ASN A 43 9.20 -13.69 -6.76
CA ASN A 43 9.94 -13.63 -5.50
C ASN A 43 11.19 -14.53 -5.49
N TYR A 44 11.15 -15.68 -6.14
CA TYR A 44 12.30 -16.59 -6.22
C TYR A 44 13.40 -16.06 -7.13
N LEU A 45 13.04 -15.52 -8.30
CA LEU A 45 14.00 -14.89 -9.21
C LEU A 45 14.64 -13.63 -8.60
N THR A 46 13.86 -12.80 -7.90
CA THR A 46 14.38 -11.63 -7.18
C THR A 46 15.26 -12.01 -5.98
N LYS A 47 14.91 -13.06 -5.22
CA LYS A 47 15.76 -13.61 -4.14
C LYS A 47 17.08 -14.16 -4.64
N LYS A 48 17.15 -14.73 -5.85
CA LYS A 48 18.41 -15.21 -6.45
C LYS A 48 19.33 -14.05 -6.88
N ALA A 49 18.77 -12.88 -7.20
CA ALA A 49 19.53 -11.65 -7.48
C ALA A 49 19.89 -10.85 -6.21
N LEU A 50 19.21 -11.07 -5.09
CA LEU A 50 19.41 -10.37 -3.82
C LEU A 50 19.79 -11.34 -2.70
N LYS A 51 21.07 -11.76 -2.69
CA LYS A 51 21.75 -12.14 -1.43
C LYS A 51 22.04 -10.88 -0.59
N LYS A 52 21.02 -10.04 -0.34
CA LYS A 52 21.01 -9.02 0.72
C LYS A 52 19.62 -8.40 0.80
N GLN A 53 18.76 -8.99 1.61
CA GLN A 53 17.77 -8.21 2.35
C GLN A 53 17.51 -8.99 3.65
N PRO A 54 17.95 -8.49 4.82
CA PRO A 54 17.48 -9.04 6.09
C PRO A 54 15.95 -8.87 6.14
N ALA A 55 15.29 -9.74 6.90
CA ALA A 55 13.90 -9.56 7.28
C ALA A 55 13.71 -8.13 7.81
N GLY A 56 13.17 -7.26 6.96
CA GLY A 56 13.00 -5.84 7.20
C GLY A 56 11.51 -5.56 7.31
N LYS A 57 11.18 -4.71 8.27
CA LYS A 57 9.89 -4.05 8.52
C LYS A 57 9.04 -3.80 7.26
N PRO A 58 7.69 -3.71 7.40
CA PRO A 58 6.80 -3.35 6.31
C PRO A 58 7.44 -2.32 5.37
N GLN A 59 7.63 -2.75 4.11
CA GLN A 59 8.03 -1.86 3.04
C GLN A 59 6.95 -0.79 2.92
N GLU A 60 7.20 0.36 3.53
CA GLU A 60 6.72 1.63 2.99
C GLU A 60 7.35 1.73 1.60
N ASP A 61 6.56 1.32 0.61
CA ASP A 61 6.74 1.71 -0.77
C ASP A 61 6.46 3.22 -0.84
N SER A 62 7.36 4.02 -0.28
CA SER A 62 7.25 5.48 -0.31
C SER A 62 7.82 5.96 -1.64
N THR A 63 7.16 5.59 -2.74
CA THR A 63 7.05 6.59 -3.79
C THR A 63 6.18 7.67 -3.17
N PRO A 64 6.74 8.84 -2.82
CA PRO A 64 5.94 9.90 -2.25
C PRO A 64 4.83 10.16 -3.27
N ALA A 65 3.57 10.02 -2.86
CA ALA A 65 2.45 10.34 -3.73
C ALA A 65 2.71 11.73 -4.34
N PRO A 66 2.37 12.00 -5.60
CA PRO A 66 2.47 13.35 -6.15
C PRO A 66 1.69 14.31 -5.23
N GLY A 67 2.44 15.15 -4.48
CA GLY A 67 1.94 15.98 -3.37
C GLY A 67 2.51 15.67 -1.97
N SER A 68 3.30 14.61 -1.82
CA SER A 68 3.98 14.29 -0.56
C SER A 68 5.26 15.11 -0.44
N CYS A 69 5.32 15.96 0.58
CA CYS A 69 6.35 17.00 0.73
C CYS A 69 7.77 16.53 1.12
N GLY A 70 8.08 15.27 0.86
CA GLY A 70 9.33 14.62 1.28
C GLY A 70 9.46 14.50 2.80
N SER A 71 10.63 14.08 3.28
CA SER A 71 10.95 13.98 4.70
C SER A 71 11.50 15.31 5.25
N VAL A 72 10.94 15.79 6.37
CA VAL A 72 11.44 16.99 7.09
C VAL A 72 12.44 16.56 8.16
N LYS A 73 13.59 17.26 8.27
CA LYS A 73 14.58 16.99 9.33
C LYS A 73 14.25 17.79 10.60
N LEU A 74 13.91 17.08 11.65
CA LEU A 74 13.62 17.62 12.98
C LEU A 74 14.86 17.52 13.87
N PHE A 75 15.23 18.63 14.50
CA PHE A 75 16.34 18.66 15.46
C PHE A 75 15.82 19.18 16.79
N ASP A 76 15.75 18.28 17.78
CA ASP A 76 15.29 18.53 19.15
C ASP A 76 13.82 19.01 19.29
N VAL A 77 13.04 19.04 18.21
CA VAL A 77 11.62 19.44 18.20
C VAL A 77 10.70 18.23 18.08
N PRO A 78 9.68 18.06 18.94
CA PRO A 78 8.71 16.98 18.82
C PRO A 78 7.75 17.19 17.63
N ASP A 79 7.25 16.10 17.06
CA ASP A 79 6.40 16.12 15.85
C ASP A 79 5.17 17.04 15.96
N LYS A 80 4.58 17.14 17.16
CA LYS A 80 3.44 18.01 17.43
C LYS A 80 3.78 19.49 17.27
N GLU A 81 4.93 19.91 17.82
CA GLU A 81 5.38 21.30 17.73
C GLU A 81 5.77 21.62 16.29
N ALA A 82 6.46 20.70 15.62
CA ALA A 82 6.79 20.83 14.22
C ALA A 82 5.57 21.02 13.33
N ALA A 83 4.52 20.21 13.52
CA ALA A 83 3.26 20.36 12.79
C ALA A 83 2.60 21.73 13.03
N MET A 84 2.70 22.25 14.26
CA MET A 84 2.20 23.58 14.59
C MET A 84 3.00 24.68 13.87
N ILE A 85 4.33 24.58 13.83
CA ILE A 85 5.19 25.48 13.05
C ILE A 85 4.83 25.41 11.56
N MET A 86 4.60 24.22 11.01
CA MET A 86 4.20 24.05 9.61
C MET A 86 2.85 24.73 9.30
N ALA A 87 1.89 24.63 10.23
CA ALA A 87 0.57 25.23 10.07
C ALA A 87 0.63 26.77 10.12
N ILE A 88 1.38 27.35 11.07
CA ILE A 88 1.55 28.80 11.18
C ILE A 88 2.21 29.36 9.92
N VAL A 89 3.27 28.72 9.43
CA VAL A 89 3.99 29.20 8.23
C VAL A 89 3.12 29.07 6.98
N ALA A 90 2.26 28.06 6.88
CA ALA A 90 1.30 27.93 5.78
C ALA A 90 0.22 29.03 5.82
N ASP A 91 -0.27 29.38 7.01
CA ASP A 91 -1.24 30.46 7.22
C ASP A 91 -0.63 31.84 6.88
N GLU A 92 0.59 32.12 7.35
CA GLU A 92 1.29 33.38 7.07
C GLU A 92 1.64 33.57 5.59
N LEU A 93 1.97 32.49 4.89
CA LEU A 93 2.33 32.52 3.47
C LEU A 93 1.12 32.31 2.54
N GLU A 94 -0.10 32.18 3.09
CA GLU A 94 -1.35 31.88 2.36
C GLU A 94 -1.22 30.74 1.33
N THR A 95 -0.31 29.81 1.56
CA THR A 95 0.04 28.75 0.61
C THR A 95 -0.29 27.39 1.23
N PRO A 96 -0.93 26.48 0.45
CA PRO A 96 -1.34 25.18 0.99
C PRO A 96 -0.11 24.30 1.24
N LEU A 97 -0.14 23.50 2.33
CA LEU A 97 0.97 22.61 2.75
C LEU A 97 1.51 21.67 1.66
N ASN A 98 0.70 21.37 0.63
CA ASN A 98 1.09 20.60 -0.55
C ASN A 98 2.23 21.26 -1.37
N GLU A 99 2.34 22.59 -1.32
CA GLU A 99 3.33 23.36 -2.08
C GLU A 99 4.47 23.88 -1.20
N LEU A 100 4.36 23.80 0.13
CA LEU A 100 5.40 24.24 1.07
C LEU A 100 6.32 23.09 1.50
N LYS A 101 7.61 23.22 1.19
CA LYS A 101 8.63 22.25 1.59
C LYS A 101 9.49 22.72 2.76
N PHE A 102 9.27 22.12 3.93
CA PHE A 102 10.12 22.32 5.10
C PHE A 102 11.42 21.51 4.98
N VAL A 103 12.56 22.18 4.85
CA VAL A 103 13.87 21.51 4.73
C VAL A 103 14.37 21.03 6.11
N SER A 104 14.23 21.86 7.15
CA SER A 104 14.57 21.48 8.53
C SER A 104 13.93 22.41 9.56
N ILE A 105 13.56 21.88 10.72
CA ILE A 105 13.09 22.64 11.89
C ILE A 105 14.08 22.38 13.03
N LYS A 106 14.64 23.46 13.60
CA LYS A 106 15.66 23.41 14.66
C LYS A 106 15.27 24.33 15.81
N GLU A 107 15.34 23.82 17.03
CA GLU A 107 15.29 24.68 18.21
C GLU A 107 16.61 25.48 18.32
N LYS A 108 16.50 26.81 18.45
CA LYS A 108 17.68 27.66 18.69
C LYS A 108 17.99 27.62 20.19
N LYS A 109 19.05 26.90 20.58
CA LYS A 109 19.60 26.99 21.94
C LYS A 109 20.32 28.33 22.05
N GLU A 110 19.73 29.26 22.79
CA GLU A 110 20.43 30.49 23.15
C GLU A 110 21.58 30.13 24.09
N ASN A 111 22.81 30.30 23.61
CA ASN A 111 23.96 30.39 24.49
C ASN A 111 23.77 31.66 25.31
N LYS A 112 23.51 31.48 26.60
CA LYS A 112 23.41 32.55 27.57
C LYS A 112 24.83 32.93 27.97
N ASP A 113 25.47 33.75 27.15
CA ASP A 113 26.66 34.54 27.54
C ASP A 113 26.21 35.85 28.20
#